data_AF-A0A7H8TN77-F1
#
_entry.id   AF-A0A7H8TN77-F1
#
_cell.length_a   1.000
_cell.length_b   1.000
_cell.length_c   1.000
_cell.angle_alpha   90.00
_cell.angle_beta   90.00
_cell.angle_gamma   90.00
#
_symmetry.space_group_name_H-M   'P 1'
#
loop_
_entity.id
_entity.type
_entity.pdbx_description
1 polymer ?
#
loop_
_entity_poly.entity_id
_entity_poly.type
_entity_poly.pdbx_seq_one_letter_code
_entity_poly.pdbx_strand_id
1 'polypeptide(L)'
;MDAASHTKPAPWYSVAPAFAPPPDSCRICGAIPAAFVELRAHQGLLFFMRWTSVDGWFCGACGIAQIRELTTRTLWQGWWGPLSMFATMHALLRNWRAYRQLRRLDPPSPVPGRPQTPQGHPVWQRPQAYLALIPVIWAASLIASNLKR
;
A
#
# COMPACT_ATOMS: atom_id res chain seq x y z
N MET A 1 -25.07 -57.01 16.34
CA MET A 1 -24.89 -55.86 17.27
C MET A 1 -23.61 -55.18 16.81
N ASP A 2 -23.71 -54.43 15.73
CA ASP A 2 -22.55 -53.89 15.02
C ASP A 2 -22.46 -52.40 15.34
N ALA A 3 -21.49 -52.04 16.18
CA ALA A 3 -21.24 -50.68 16.60
C ALA A 3 -20.63 -49.89 15.44
N ALA A 4 -21.43 -49.07 14.77
CA ALA A 4 -20.98 -48.13 13.75
C ALA A 4 -20.02 -47.10 14.36
N SER A 5 -18.77 -47.13 13.90
CA SER A 5 -17.72 -46.16 14.22
C SER A 5 -18.04 -44.82 13.57
N HIS A 6 -18.50 -43.86 14.37
CA HIS A 6 -18.68 -42.47 13.95
C HIS A 6 -17.31 -41.78 13.76
N THR A 7 -16.76 -41.84 12.55
CA THR A 7 -15.66 -40.97 12.14
C THR A 7 -16.18 -39.54 12.02
N LYS A 8 -15.81 -38.68 12.97
CA LYS A 8 -16.11 -37.24 12.88
C LYS A 8 -15.41 -36.66 11.65
N PRO A 9 -16.10 -35.95 10.74
CA PRO A 9 -15.45 -35.29 9.61
C PRO A 9 -14.51 -34.21 10.12
N ALA A 10 -13.28 -34.19 9.58
CA ALA A 10 -12.30 -33.17 9.89
C ALA A 10 -12.88 -31.78 9.56
N PRO A 11 -12.74 -30.79 10.44
CA PRO A 11 -13.31 -29.47 10.23
C PRO A 11 -12.62 -28.76 9.07
N TRP A 12 -13.40 -28.02 8.28
CA TRP A 12 -13.00 -27.34 7.04
C TRP A 12 -12.10 -26.10 7.24
N TYR A 13 -11.59 -25.85 8.45
CA TYR A 13 -10.75 -24.68 8.71
C TYR A 13 -9.28 -24.94 8.34
N SER A 14 -8.79 -24.07 7.46
CA SER A 14 -7.40 -23.67 7.23
C SER A 14 -6.31 -24.67 7.59
N VAL A 15 -5.82 -25.41 6.59
CA VAL A 15 -4.50 -26.04 6.67
C VAL A 15 -3.47 -24.90 6.79
N ALA A 16 -2.97 -24.65 8.00
CA ALA A 16 -1.80 -23.81 8.15
C ALA A 16 -0.68 -24.40 7.28
N PRO A 17 0.05 -23.59 6.49
CA PRO A 17 1.13 -24.12 5.67
C PRO A 17 2.12 -24.87 6.58
N ALA A 18 2.45 -26.11 6.21
CA ALA A 18 3.35 -26.99 6.97
C ALA A 18 4.76 -26.40 7.21
N PHE A 19 5.07 -25.27 6.57
CA PHE A 19 6.28 -24.49 6.76
C PHE A 19 5.90 -23.04 7.04
N ALA A 20 6.25 -22.54 8.23
CA ALA A 20 6.20 -21.12 8.50
C ALA A 20 7.18 -20.43 7.54
N PRO A 21 6.75 -19.45 6.72
CA PRO A 21 7.66 -18.76 5.83
C PRO A 21 8.79 -18.10 6.64
N PRO A 22 10.02 -18.04 6.11
CA PRO A 22 11.15 -17.40 6.78
C PRO A 22 10.76 -15.99 7.26
N PRO A 23 11.21 -15.55 8.44
CA PRO A 23 10.83 -14.26 9.02
C PRO A 23 11.24 -13.06 8.14
N ASP A 24 12.18 -13.27 7.22
CA ASP A 24 12.72 -12.32 6.24
C ASP A 24 12.12 -12.49 4.83
N SER A 25 11.03 -13.23 4.69
CA SER A 25 10.32 -13.41 3.41
C SER A 25 9.16 -12.42 3.25
N CYS A 26 8.79 -12.13 2.01
CA CYS A 26 7.69 -11.22 1.71
C CYS A 26 6.37 -11.70 2.34
N ARG A 27 5.70 -10.86 3.14
CA ARG A 27 4.41 -11.21 3.77
C ARG A 27 3.24 -11.46 2.79
N ILE A 28 3.39 -11.08 1.52
CA ILE A 28 2.35 -11.27 0.50
C ILE A 28 2.60 -12.56 -0.29
N CYS A 29 3.76 -12.66 -0.94
CA CYS A 29 4.06 -13.78 -1.84
C CYS A 29 5.06 -14.81 -1.27
N GLY A 30 5.68 -14.54 -0.12
CA GLY A 30 6.74 -15.39 0.47
C GLY A 30 8.08 -15.32 -0.26
N ALA A 31 8.23 -14.47 -1.27
CA ALA A 31 9.48 -14.34 -2.02
C ALA A 31 10.59 -13.70 -1.19
N ILE A 32 11.82 -14.10 -1.50
CA ILE A 32 13.07 -13.49 -1.05
C ILE A 32 13.82 -12.95 -2.30
N PRO A 33 14.67 -11.92 -2.15
CA PRO A 33 14.94 -11.17 -0.93
C PRO A 33 13.81 -10.19 -0.58
N ALA A 34 13.57 -9.98 0.72
CA ALA A 34 12.64 -8.97 1.22
C ALA A 34 13.35 -7.97 2.13
N ALA A 35 12.81 -6.75 2.21
CA ALA A 35 13.28 -5.73 3.14
C ALA A 35 12.18 -5.36 4.11
N PHE A 36 12.56 -5.12 5.37
CA PHE A 36 11.67 -4.50 6.34
C PHE A 36 11.48 -3.03 5.97
N VAL A 37 10.25 -2.68 5.61
CA VAL A 37 9.87 -1.31 5.24
C VAL A 37 8.57 -0.92 5.90
N GLU A 38 8.49 0.35 6.29
CA GLU A 38 7.27 0.96 6.82
C GLU A 38 6.58 1.74 5.70
N LEU A 39 5.42 1.25 5.27
CA LEU A 39 4.61 1.89 4.26
C LEU A 39 3.54 2.75 4.93
N ARG A 40 3.46 4.04 4.57
CA ARG A 40 2.49 4.96 5.18
C ARG A 40 1.50 5.48 4.15
N ALA A 41 0.22 5.48 4.51
CA ALA A 41 -0.83 6.21 3.81
C ALA A 41 -1.44 7.25 4.72
N HIS A 42 -1.69 8.43 4.15
CA HIS A 42 -2.42 9.51 4.81
C HIS A 42 -3.76 9.69 4.12
N GLN A 43 -4.85 9.45 4.84
CA GLN A 43 -6.21 9.61 4.34
C GLN A 43 -6.82 10.84 5.02
N GLY A 44 -6.93 11.97 4.32
CA GLY A 44 -7.37 13.26 4.87
C GLY A 44 -8.67 13.78 4.24
N LEU A 45 -9.81 13.15 4.46
CA LEU A 45 -11.07 13.62 3.88
C LEU A 45 -11.63 14.80 4.69
N LEU A 46 -11.35 16.03 4.28
CA LEU A 46 -11.86 17.34 4.80
C LEU A 46 -11.74 17.54 6.32
N PHE A 47 -12.40 16.71 7.13
CA PHE A 47 -12.37 16.71 8.60
C PHE A 47 -11.79 15.42 9.21
N PHE A 48 -11.65 14.33 8.44
CA PHE A 48 -11.14 13.05 8.93
C PHE A 48 -9.71 12.82 8.45
N MET A 49 -8.77 12.84 9.39
CA MET A 49 -7.38 12.45 9.16
C MET A 49 -7.13 11.06 9.74
N ARG A 50 -6.84 10.10 8.87
CA ARG A 50 -6.45 8.73 9.24
C ARG A 50 -5.05 8.44 8.72
N TRP A 51 -4.12 8.27 9.65
CA TRP A 51 -2.80 7.76 9.39
C TRP A 51 -2.86 6.24 9.40
N THR A 52 -2.44 5.60 8.30
CA THR A 52 -2.32 4.15 8.22
C THR A 52 -0.86 3.81 7.96
N SER A 53 -0.20 3.14 8.91
CA SER A 53 1.11 2.51 8.70
C SER A 53 0.92 1.02 8.48
N VAL A 54 1.69 0.48 7.55
CA VAL A 54 1.79 -0.95 7.27
C VAL A 54 3.26 -1.30 7.30
N ASP A 55 3.65 -1.93 8.40
CA ASP A 55 5.01 -2.40 8.63
C ASP A 55 5.14 -3.88 8.24
N GLY A 56 6.30 -4.25 7.72
CA GLY A 56 6.65 -5.65 7.50
C GLY A 56 7.69 -5.87 6.43
N TRP A 57 7.97 -7.16 6.19
CA TRP A 57 8.88 -7.62 5.14
C TRP A 57 8.16 -7.68 3.80
N PHE A 58 8.66 -6.91 2.84
CA PHE A 58 8.14 -6.87 1.48
C PHE A 58 9.25 -7.08 0.45
N CYS A 59 8.98 -7.88 -0.57
CA CYS A 59 9.84 -7.95 -1.74
C CYS A 59 9.66 -6.70 -2.62
N GLY A 60 10.63 -6.44 -3.52
CA GLY A 60 10.60 -5.29 -4.44
C GLY A 60 9.26 -5.15 -5.19
N ALA A 61 8.76 -6.22 -5.81
CA ALA A 61 7.53 -6.17 -6.60
C ALA A 61 6.27 -5.87 -5.76
N CYS A 62 6.06 -6.62 -4.67
CA CYS A 62 4.88 -6.47 -3.82
C CYS A 62 4.92 -5.15 -3.03
N GLY A 63 6.09 -4.74 -2.55
CA GLY A 63 6.26 -3.46 -1.86
C GLY A 63 6.03 -2.26 -2.79
N ILE A 64 6.51 -2.31 -4.04
CA ILE A 64 6.25 -1.25 -5.04
C ILE A 64 4.75 -1.17 -5.37
N ALA A 65 4.06 -2.30 -5.53
CA ALA A 65 2.62 -2.33 -5.76
C ALA A 65 1.85 -1.65 -4.63
N GLN A 66 2.19 -1.98 -3.37
CA GLN A 66 1.61 -1.34 -2.19
C GLN A 66 1.92 0.15 -2.10
N ILE A 67 3.17 0.57 -2.39
CA ILE A 67 3.53 2.00 -2.42
C ILE A 67 2.66 2.75 -3.42
N ARG A 68 2.47 2.21 -4.64
CA ARG A 68 1.65 2.86 -5.67
C ARG A 68 0.20 3.01 -5.25
N GLU A 69 -0.39 1.96 -4.66
CA GLU A 69 -1.76 1.98 -4.15
C GLU A 69 -1.93 3.00 -3.01
N LEU A 70 -1.07 2.93 -2.00
CA LEU A 70 -1.11 3.82 -0.84
C LEU A 70 -0.85 5.28 -1.22
N THR A 71 0.05 5.51 -2.18
CA THR A 71 0.33 6.84 -2.73
C THR A 71 -0.87 7.40 -3.48
N THR A 72 -1.55 6.59 -4.28
CA THR A 72 -2.77 7.01 -5.00
C THR A 72 -3.86 7.42 -4.00
N ARG A 73 -4.08 6.64 -2.94
CA ARG A 73 -5.04 6.99 -1.87
C ARG A 73 -4.65 8.26 -1.15
N THR A 74 -3.35 8.42 -0.87
CA THR A 74 -2.81 9.62 -0.21
C THR A 74 -2.94 10.87 -1.06
N LEU A 75 -2.80 10.77 -2.39
CA LEU A 75 -3.01 11.90 -3.30
C LEU A 75 -4.50 12.27 -3.41
N TRP A 76 -5.38 11.27 -3.56
CA TRP A 76 -6.82 11.49 -3.68
C TRP A 76 -7.43 12.06 -2.40
N GLN A 77 -7.00 11.56 -1.23
CA GLN A 77 -7.58 11.92 0.06
C GLN A 77 -6.71 12.91 0.84
N GLY A 78 -5.50 13.26 0.43
CA GLY A 78 -4.57 13.98 1.32
C GLY A 78 -4.65 15.49 1.27
N TRP A 79 -5.47 16.12 0.44
CA TRP A 79 -5.19 17.50 0.05
C TRP A 79 -6.41 18.43 0.01
N TRP A 80 -7.49 18.00 0.66
CA TRP A 80 -8.73 18.77 0.77
C TRP A 80 -8.61 20.01 1.69
N GLY A 81 -7.42 20.28 2.26
CA GLY A 81 -7.14 21.48 3.06
C GLY A 81 -5.63 21.79 3.17
N PRO A 82 -5.26 23.03 3.55
CA PRO A 82 -3.87 23.51 3.54
C PRO A 82 -2.93 22.78 4.52
N LEU A 83 -3.41 22.40 5.72
CA LEU A 83 -2.64 21.58 6.66
C LEU A 83 -2.33 20.18 6.08
N SER A 84 -3.28 19.66 5.29
CA SER A 84 -3.22 18.33 4.72
C SER A 84 -2.17 18.23 3.59
N MET A 85 -1.86 19.35 2.91
CA MET A 85 -0.77 19.43 1.93
C MET A 85 0.60 19.07 2.54
N PHE A 86 0.90 19.58 3.74
CA PHE A 86 2.18 19.30 4.42
C PHE A 86 2.27 17.84 4.87
N ALA A 87 1.18 17.28 5.42
CA ALA A 87 1.10 15.87 5.79
C ALA A 87 1.30 14.95 4.57
N THR A 88 0.73 15.32 3.42
CA THR A 88 0.87 14.58 2.16
C THR A 88 2.32 14.59 1.66
N MET A 89 3.00 15.74 1.69
CA MET A 89 4.43 15.84 1.37
C MET A 89 5.29 14.95 2.27
N HIS A 90 5.01 14.92 3.57
CA HIS A 90 5.74 14.08 4.49
C HIS A 90 5.54 12.57 4.21
N ALA A 91 4.29 12.16 3.95
CA ALA A 91 3.95 10.78 3.60
C ALA A 91 4.62 10.35 2.28
N LEU A 92 4.58 11.20 1.25
CA LEU A 92 5.22 10.97 -0.04
C LEU A 92 6.74 10.80 0.09
N LEU A 93 7.40 11.66 0.88
CA LEU A 93 8.84 11.58 1.10
C LEU A 93 9.25 10.25 1.76
N ARG A 94 8.47 9.79 2.75
CA ARG A 94 8.72 8.51 3.42
C ARG A 94 8.47 7.32 2.48
N ASN A 95 7.40 7.36 1.70
CA ASN A 95 7.14 6.35 0.67
C ASN A 95 8.22 6.32 -0.41
N TRP A 96 8.82 7.47 -0.76
CA TRP A 96 9.94 7.54 -1.69
C TRP A 96 11.23 6.91 -1.13
N ARG A 97 11.51 7.11 0.17
CA ARG A 97 12.63 6.42 0.84
C ARG A 97 12.44 4.90 0.83
N ALA A 98 11.24 4.43 1.18
CA ALA A 98 10.88 3.01 1.10
C ALA A 98 11.01 2.48 -0.34
N TYR A 99 10.56 3.25 -1.34
CA TYR A 99 10.70 2.89 -2.75
C TYR A 99 12.17 2.74 -3.18
N ARG A 100 13.05 3.64 -2.74
CA ARG A 100 14.49 3.54 -3.02
C ARG A 100 15.11 2.31 -2.37
N GLN A 101 14.69 1.97 -1.15
CA GLN A 101 15.14 0.76 -0.47
C GLN A 101 14.67 -0.49 -1.22
N LEU A 102 13.39 -0.54 -1.59
CA LEU A 102 12.77 -1.64 -2.35
C LEU A 102 13.37 -1.84 -3.76
N ARG A 103 13.74 -0.75 -4.45
CA ARG A 103 14.40 -0.82 -5.76
C ARG A 103 15.84 -1.33 -5.72
N ARG A 104 16.49 -1.31 -4.54
CA ARG A 104 17.85 -1.83 -4.39
C ARG A 104 17.89 -3.34 -4.14
N LEU A 105 16.76 -3.97 -3.88
CA LEU A 105 16.71 -5.43 -3.75
C LEU A 105 16.80 -6.09 -5.13
N ASP A 106 17.47 -7.24 -5.14
CA ASP A 106 17.51 -8.11 -6.31
C ASP A 106 16.10 -8.60 -6.69
N PRO A 107 15.89 -8.99 -7.96
CA PRO A 107 14.60 -9.49 -8.43
C PRO A 107 14.09 -10.65 -7.55
N PRO A 108 12.82 -10.60 -7.08
CA PRO A 108 12.31 -11.61 -6.16
C PRO A 108 12.13 -12.97 -6.84
N SER A 109 12.62 -14.03 -6.21
CA SER A 109 12.42 -15.40 -6.67
C SER A 109 10.93 -15.79 -6.55
N PRO A 110 10.28 -16.28 -7.61
CA PRO A 110 8.89 -16.72 -7.54
C PRO A 110 8.73 -17.92 -6.60
N VAL A 111 7.71 -17.90 -5.74
CA VAL A 111 7.37 -19.03 -4.86
C VAL A 111 6.21 -19.81 -5.48
N PRO A 112 6.33 -21.15 -5.67
CA PRO A 112 5.24 -21.96 -6.19
C PRO A 112 3.95 -21.82 -5.35
N GLY A 113 2.82 -21.61 -6.02
CA GLY A 113 1.52 -21.48 -5.35
C GLY A 113 1.24 -20.12 -4.69
N ARG A 114 2.16 -19.14 -4.76
CA ARG A 114 1.94 -17.77 -4.25
C ARG A 114 2.26 -16.73 -5.33
N PRO A 115 1.26 -16.29 -6.12
CA PRO A 115 1.49 -15.30 -7.17
C PRO A 115 1.94 -13.96 -6.58
N GLN A 116 2.89 -13.30 -7.25
CA GLN A 116 3.29 -11.94 -6.90
C GLN A 116 2.15 -10.97 -7.22
N THR A 117 1.96 -9.95 -6.37
CA THR A 117 1.00 -8.88 -6.70
C THR A 117 1.49 -8.14 -7.95
N PRO A 118 0.68 -8.06 -9.02
CA PRO A 118 1.07 -7.30 -10.20
C PRO A 118 1.32 -5.85 -9.80
N GLN A 119 2.44 -5.30 -10.26
CA GLN A 119 2.88 -3.94 -9.89
C GLN A 119 1.89 -2.84 -10.32
N GLY A 120 0.88 -3.19 -11.12
CA GLY A 120 -0.24 -2.35 -11.52
C GLY A 120 0.19 -1.12 -12.33
N HIS A 121 -0.80 -0.33 -12.72
CA HIS A 121 -0.59 0.92 -13.43
C HIS A 121 0.12 1.96 -12.52
N PRO A 122 1.07 2.75 -13.07
CA PRO A 122 1.69 3.87 -12.36
C PRO A 122 0.64 4.83 -11.80
N VAL A 123 1.00 5.53 -10.71
CA VAL A 123 0.11 6.46 -10.01
C VAL A 123 -0.50 7.51 -10.95
N TRP A 124 0.26 7.98 -11.95
CA TRP A 124 -0.21 8.96 -12.93
C TRP A 124 -1.26 8.42 -13.93
N GLN A 125 -1.37 7.10 -14.10
CA GLN A 125 -2.38 6.50 -14.99
C GLN A 125 -3.73 6.30 -14.29
N ARG A 126 -3.84 6.66 -13.01
CA ARG A 126 -5.07 6.49 -12.24
C ARG A 126 -5.89 7.78 -12.30
N PRO A 127 -7.14 7.75 -12.83
CA PRO A 127 -7.97 8.96 -12.94
C PRO A 127 -8.22 9.65 -11.59
N GLN A 128 -8.19 8.88 -10.50
CA GLN A 128 -8.27 9.35 -9.13
C GLN A 128 -7.14 10.34 -8.74
N ALA A 129 -5.97 10.24 -9.37
CA ALA A 129 -4.86 11.16 -9.15
C ALA A 129 -5.09 12.53 -9.80
N TYR A 130 -5.95 12.62 -10.82
CA TYR A 130 -6.33 13.89 -11.46
C TYR A 130 -7.46 14.59 -10.72
N LEU A 131 -8.33 13.85 -10.03
CA LEU A 131 -9.42 14.41 -9.26
C LEU A 131 -9.04 15.04 -7.90
N ALA A 132 -8.00 14.61 -7.21
CA ALA A 132 -6.68 15.07 -7.56
C ALA A 132 -6.76 16.60 -7.67
N LEU A 133 -6.12 17.19 -8.68
CA LEU A 133 -5.84 18.61 -8.97
C LEU A 133 -6.94 19.66 -8.71
N ILE A 134 -8.21 19.28 -8.52
CA ILE A 134 -9.36 20.18 -8.36
C ILE A 134 -9.18 21.19 -7.21
N PRO A 135 -8.83 20.81 -5.96
CA PRO A 135 -8.69 21.77 -4.86
C PRO A 135 -7.51 22.73 -5.06
N VAL A 136 -6.44 22.27 -5.71
CA VAL A 136 -5.26 23.10 -6.01
C VAL A 136 -5.62 24.19 -7.02
N ILE A 137 -6.33 23.82 -8.09
CA ILE A 137 -6.81 24.77 -9.09
C ILE A 137 -7.79 25.77 -8.47
N TRP A 138 -8.69 25.30 -7.59
CA TRP A 138 -9.63 26.16 -6.88
C TRP A 138 -8.95 27.14 -5.91
N ALA A 139 -7.97 26.67 -5.12
CA ALA A 139 -7.22 27.55 -4.24
C ALA A 139 -6.39 28.57 -5.04
N ALA A 140 -5.74 28.15 -6.12
CA ALA A 140 -4.99 29.03 -7.00
C ALA A 140 -5.88 30.11 -7.65
N SER A 141 -7.11 29.77 -8.05
CA SER A 141 -8.04 30.75 -8.62
C SER A 141 -8.54 31.75 -7.58
N LEU A 142 -8.75 31.33 -6.33
CA LEU A 142 -9.07 32.24 -5.22
C LEU A 142 -7.90 33.19 -4.91
N ILE A 143 -6.67 32.68 -4.88
CA ILE A 143 -5.48 33.50 -4.65
C ILE A 143 -5.30 34.50 -5.81
N ALA A 144 -5.39 34.04 -7.06
CA ALA A 144 -5.27 34.88 -8.24
C ALA A 144 -6.36 35.96 -8.33
N SER A 145 -7.59 35.65 -7.89
CA SER A 145 -8.68 36.63 -7.85
C SER A 145 -8.53 37.67 -6.74
N ASN A 146 -7.88 37.32 -5.62
CA ASN A 146 -7.53 38.27 -4.56
C ASN A 146 -6.31 39.13 -4.91
N LEU A 147 -5.32 38.60 -5.62
CA LEU A 147 -4.15 39.36 -6.11
C LEU A 147 -4.50 40.37 -7.22
N LYS A 148 -5.62 40.17 -7.91
CA LYS A 148 -6.13 41.09 -8.94
C LYS A 148 -7.06 42.18 -8.38
N ARG A 149 -7.42 42.14 -7.09
CA ARG A 149 -8.13 43.23 -6.40
C ARG A 149 -7.15 44.16 -5.74
#